data_AF-A0A352N0X2-F1
#
_entry.id   AF-A0A352N0X2-F1
#
_cell.length_a   1.000
_cell.length_b   1.000
_cell.length_c   1.000
_cell.angle_alpha   90.00
_cell.angle_beta   90.00
_cell.angle_gamma   90.00
#
_symmetry.space_group_name_H-M   'P 1'
#
loop_
_entity.id
_entity.type
_entity.pdbx_description
1 polymer ?
#
loop_
_entity_poly.entity_id
_entity_poly.type
_entity_poly.pdbx_seq_one_letter_code
_entity_poly.pdbx_strand_id
1 'polypeptide(L)'
;MKPIELITNRRIRNSIILGMLLIVLCWALYKQLFPGTKPEQGAIRVVKCTDEECKHSAVKKIMDIGNKHDPNCVCEKCGKPVGYSFKCEDCDYEFAYIPVEVPPPKELKKLKTMGKFQFAQDLQKCPNCGSTRTYPMPVDSQ
;
A
#
# COMPACT_ATOMS: atom_id res chain seq x y z
N MET A 1 18.05 54.22 10.65
CA MET A 1 19.27 53.73 11.31
C MET A 1 20.12 53.01 10.28
N LYS A 2 21.41 53.37 10.14
CA LYS A 2 22.28 52.80 9.10
C LYS A 2 22.60 51.33 9.45
N PRO A 3 22.47 50.37 8.51
CA PRO A 3 22.69 48.94 8.78
C PRO A 3 24.11 48.60 9.24
N ILE A 4 25.06 49.50 8.99
CA ILE A 4 26.49 49.34 9.29
C ILE A 4 26.77 49.49 10.81
N GLU A 5 26.01 50.31 11.53
CA GLU A 5 26.22 50.53 12.98
C GLU A 5 25.72 49.36 13.84
N LEU A 6 24.78 48.57 13.33
CA LEU A 6 24.25 47.38 14.00
C LEU A 6 25.28 46.24 14.10
N ILE A 7 26.26 46.20 13.21
CA ILE A 7 27.26 45.12 13.13
C ILE A 7 28.45 45.39 14.06
N THR A 8 28.72 46.66 14.38
CA THR A 8 29.89 47.09 15.19
C THR A 8 29.69 46.84 16.69
N ASN A 9 28.44 46.88 17.17
CA ASN A 9 28.14 46.68 18.59
C ASN A 9 28.00 45.19 18.93
N ARG A 10 29.03 44.62 19.59
CA ARG A 10 29.08 43.20 19.99
C ARG A 10 27.85 42.74 20.78
N ARG A 11 27.28 43.60 21.63
CA ARG A 11 26.13 43.24 22.49
C ARG A 11 24.85 43.06 21.66
N ILE A 12 24.62 44.00 20.73
CA ILE A 12 23.46 43.97 19.82
C ILE A 12 23.60 42.80 18.84
N ARG A 13 24.79 42.62 18.24
CA ARG A 13 25.07 41.50 17.33
C ARG A 13 24.84 40.14 17.98
N ASN A 14 25.36 39.92 19.19
CA ASN A 14 25.17 38.67 19.91
C ASN A 14 23.70 38.45 20.28
N SER A 15 22.96 39.50 20.64
CA SER A 15 21.53 39.40 20.91
C SER A 15 20.71 39.01 19.68
N ILE A 16 21.06 39.53 18.50
CA ILE A 16 20.42 39.17 17.23
C ILE A 16 20.72 37.71 16.86
N ILE A 17 21.99 37.29 17.00
CA ILE A 17 22.40 35.90 16.73
C ILE A 17 21.68 34.93 17.68
N LEU A 18 21.61 35.25 18.98
CA LEU A 18 20.90 34.43 19.96
C LEU A 18 19.40 34.34 19.63
N GLY A 19 18.79 35.45 19.20
CA GLY A 19 17.41 35.49 18.74
C GLY A 19 17.16 34.59 17.53
N MET A 20 18.04 34.64 16.52
CA MET A 20 17.95 33.75 15.35
C MET A 20 18.12 32.28 15.75
N LEU A 21 19.08 31.96 16.63
CA LEU A 21 19.28 30.60 17.13
C LEU A 21 18.05 30.06 17.88
N LEU A 22 17.40 30.90 18.70
CA LEU A 22 16.17 30.53 19.39
C LEU A 22 15.02 30.25 18.41
N ILE A 23 14.88 31.05 17.34
CA ILE A 23 13.86 30.81 16.30
C ILE A 23 14.11 29.48 15.59
N VAL A 24 15.36 29.20 15.20
CA VAL A 24 15.74 27.94 14.55
C VAL A 24 15.50 26.75 15.48
N LEU A 25 15.84 26.88 16.78
CA LEU A 25 15.60 25.84 17.78
C LEU A 25 14.10 25.56 17.97
N CYS A 26 13.29 26.60 18.12
CA CYS A 26 11.83 26.47 18.23
C CYS A 26 11.22 25.79 16.99
N TRP A 27 11.70 26.15 15.79
CA TRP A 27 11.24 25.54 14.54
C TRP A 27 11.61 24.05 14.44
N ALA A 28 12.84 23.69 14.84
CA ALA A 28 13.30 22.31 14.87
C ALA A 28 12.49 21.46 15.87
N LEU A 29 12.26 21.99 17.08
CA LEU A 29 11.43 21.34 18.09
C LEU A 29 9.99 21.17 17.62
N TYR A 30 9.41 22.18 16.98
CA TYR A 30 8.07 22.08 16.41
C TYR A 30 7.96 20.95 15.38
N LYS A 31 8.94 20.82 14.48
CA LYS A 31 8.98 19.72 13.49
C LYS A 31 9.15 18.35 14.13
N GLN A 32 9.87 18.25 15.24
CA GLN A 32 10.09 17.00 15.95
C GLN A 32 8.86 16.58 16.79
N LEU A 33 8.17 17.53 17.42
CA LEU A 33 6.97 17.30 18.23
C LEU A 33 5.71 17.09 17.39
N PHE A 34 5.63 17.73 16.23
CA PHE A 34 4.51 17.63 15.29
C PHE A 34 5.02 17.06 13.96
N PRO A 35 5.45 15.78 13.92
CA PRO A 35 5.64 15.12 12.66
C PRO A 35 4.30 15.19 11.91
N GLY A 36 4.32 15.71 10.70
CA GLY A 36 3.11 15.79 9.87
C GLY A 36 2.40 14.44 9.79
N THR A 37 1.11 14.46 9.48
CA THR A 37 0.36 13.21 9.27
C THR A 37 1.13 12.33 8.29
N LYS A 38 1.38 11.07 8.68
CA LYS A 38 2.01 10.11 7.79
C LYS A 38 1.16 10.04 6.52
N PRO A 39 1.76 10.12 5.32
CA PRO A 39 0.99 10.01 4.09
C PRO A 39 0.17 8.72 4.14
N GLU A 40 -1.11 8.80 3.78
CA GLU A 40 -1.99 7.64 3.84
C GLU A 40 -1.44 6.51 2.94
N GLN A 41 -0.95 5.45 3.56
CA GLN A 41 -0.33 4.32 2.87
C GLN A 41 -1.39 3.44 2.19
N GLY A 42 -1.02 2.81 1.09
CA GLY A 42 -1.87 1.89 0.33
C GLY A 42 -2.24 2.38 -1.07
N ALA A 43 -2.68 1.45 -1.91
CA ALA A 43 -3.12 1.73 -3.28
C ALA A 43 -4.63 1.51 -3.39
N ILE A 44 -5.29 2.34 -4.20
CA ILE A 44 -6.69 2.11 -4.57
C ILE A 44 -6.72 0.93 -5.55
N ARG A 45 -7.48 -0.10 -5.21
CA ARG A 45 -7.59 -1.35 -5.99
C ARG A 45 -9.04 -1.79 -6.06
N VAL A 46 -9.42 -2.42 -7.17
CA VAL A 46 -10.69 -3.14 -7.26
C VAL A 46 -10.52 -4.48 -6.56
N VAL A 47 -11.40 -4.77 -5.63
CA VAL A 47 -11.45 -6.05 -4.92
C VAL A 47 -12.75 -6.78 -5.18
N LYS A 48 -12.67 -8.11 -5.14
CA LYS A 48 -13.80 -9.02 -5.31
C LYS A 48 -13.85 -9.96 -4.12
N CYS A 49 -15.06 -10.25 -3.64
CA CYS A 49 -15.24 -11.26 -2.61
C CYS A 49 -14.74 -12.61 -3.12
N THR A 50 -14.06 -13.35 -2.24
CA THR A 50 -13.63 -14.74 -2.52
C THR A 50 -14.79 -15.73 -2.59
N ASP A 51 -15.94 -15.33 -2.07
CA ASP A 51 -17.13 -16.16 -2.06
C ASP A 51 -17.87 -16.09 -3.39
N GLU A 52 -17.99 -17.23 -4.08
CA GLU A 52 -18.65 -17.33 -5.38
C GLU A 52 -20.14 -16.97 -5.32
N GLU A 53 -20.78 -17.15 -4.17
CA GLU A 53 -22.19 -16.82 -3.94
C GLU A 53 -22.40 -15.30 -3.78
N CYS A 54 -21.46 -14.60 -3.15
CA CYS A 54 -21.63 -13.19 -2.81
C CYS A 54 -21.43 -12.25 -4.01
N LYS A 55 -20.57 -12.63 -4.98
CA LYS A 55 -20.21 -11.90 -6.22
C LYS A 55 -19.93 -10.39 -6.06
N HIS A 56 -19.72 -9.90 -4.84
CA HIS A 56 -19.60 -8.49 -4.56
C HIS A 56 -18.20 -8.00 -4.91
N SER A 57 -18.13 -6.90 -5.65
CA SER A 57 -16.91 -6.15 -5.92
C SER A 57 -17.03 -4.73 -5.37
N ALA A 58 -15.89 -4.15 -4.99
CA ALA A 58 -15.80 -2.79 -4.48
C ALA A 58 -14.42 -2.21 -4.77
N VAL A 59 -14.32 -0.88 -4.83
CA VAL A 59 -13.04 -0.17 -4.88
C VAL A 59 -12.61 0.14 -3.46
N LYS A 60 -11.47 -0.41 -3.02
CA LYS A 60 -10.94 -0.21 -1.66
C LYS A 60 -9.50 0.25 -1.69
N LYS A 61 -9.11 1.03 -0.69
CA LYS A 61 -7.72 1.38 -0.44
C LYS A 61 -7.10 0.27 0.39
N ILE A 62 -6.20 -0.50 -0.20
CA ILE A 62 -5.59 -1.66 0.43
C ILE A 62 -4.09 -1.42 0.54
N MET A 63 -3.57 -1.57 1.76
CA MET A 63 -2.14 -1.56 2.03
C MET A 63 -1.55 -2.95 1.81
N ASP A 64 -2.17 -3.96 2.43
CA ASP A 64 -1.83 -5.37 2.26
C ASP A 64 -3.10 -6.22 2.38
N ILE A 65 -3.45 -6.93 1.31
CA ILE A 65 -4.66 -7.75 1.24
C ILE A 65 -4.56 -9.01 2.11
N GLY A 66 -3.35 -9.41 2.51
CA GLY A 66 -3.10 -10.50 3.45
C GLY A 66 -3.41 -10.12 4.90
N ASN A 67 -3.54 -8.82 5.20
CA ASN A 67 -3.76 -8.36 6.57
C ASN A 67 -5.21 -8.60 7.02
N LYS A 68 -5.42 -9.75 7.69
CA LYS A 68 -6.74 -10.15 8.24
C LYS A 68 -7.29 -9.19 9.31
N HIS A 69 -6.47 -8.29 9.85
CA HIS A 69 -6.91 -7.28 10.80
C HIS A 69 -7.34 -5.97 10.14
N ASP A 70 -7.12 -5.80 8.83
CA ASP A 70 -7.58 -4.63 8.09
C ASP A 70 -9.06 -4.82 7.70
N PRO A 71 -9.99 -3.95 8.15
CA PRO A 71 -11.40 -4.03 7.77
C PRO A 71 -11.63 -3.85 6.26
N ASN A 72 -10.67 -3.27 5.52
CA ASN A 72 -10.74 -3.18 4.07
C ASN A 72 -10.48 -4.52 3.37
N CYS A 73 -9.94 -5.52 4.07
CA CYS A 73 -9.66 -6.86 3.56
C CYS A 73 -10.81 -7.86 3.75
N VAL A 74 -11.96 -7.38 4.26
CA VAL A 74 -13.19 -8.19 4.37
C VAL A 74 -14.32 -7.63 3.51
N CYS A 75 -15.19 -8.54 3.09
CA CYS A 75 -16.39 -8.24 2.32
C CYS A 75 -17.45 -7.65 3.24
N GLU A 76 -18.03 -6.52 2.87
CA GLU A 76 -19.06 -5.84 3.66
C GLU A 76 -20.39 -6.60 3.70
N LYS A 77 -20.65 -7.47 2.71
CA LYS A 77 -21.91 -8.22 2.62
C LYS A 77 -21.88 -9.53 3.39
N CYS A 78 -20.81 -10.30 3.30
CA CYS A 78 -20.73 -11.65 3.86
C CYS A 78 -19.62 -11.84 4.90
N GLY A 79 -18.80 -10.82 5.17
CA GLY A 79 -17.70 -10.87 6.14
C GLY A 79 -16.50 -11.76 5.74
N LYS A 80 -16.58 -12.45 4.59
CA LYS A 80 -15.49 -13.27 4.05
C LYS A 80 -14.34 -12.40 3.49
N PRO A 81 -13.12 -12.92 3.38
CA PRO A 81 -11.99 -12.16 2.86
C PRO A 81 -12.23 -11.74 1.40
N VAL A 82 -11.70 -10.58 1.02
CA VAL A 82 -11.66 -10.12 -0.38
C VAL A 82 -10.29 -10.38 -0.99
N GLY A 83 -10.25 -10.61 -2.31
CA GLY A 83 -9.04 -10.68 -3.11
C GLY A 83 -8.97 -9.54 -4.11
N TYR A 84 -7.80 -9.34 -4.72
CA TYR A 84 -7.66 -8.42 -5.85
C TYR A 84 -8.52 -8.92 -7.00
N SER A 85 -9.29 -8.04 -7.63
CA SER A 85 -10.12 -8.44 -8.76
C SER A 85 -9.27 -8.62 -10.01
N PHE A 86 -9.27 -9.83 -10.56
CA PHE A 86 -8.60 -10.16 -11.81
C PHE A 86 -9.64 -10.56 -12.85
N LYS A 87 -9.32 -10.30 -14.12
CA LYS A 87 -10.13 -10.71 -15.26
C LYS A 87 -9.28 -11.54 -16.23
N CYS A 88 -9.85 -12.59 -16.78
CA CYS A 88 -9.21 -13.40 -17.81
C CYS A 88 -9.48 -12.83 -19.21
N GLU A 89 -8.45 -12.70 -20.04
CA GLU A 89 -8.59 -12.23 -21.43
C GLU A 89 -9.31 -13.23 -22.34
N ASP A 90 -9.15 -14.53 -22.07
CA ASP A 90 -9.63 -15.56 -23.01
C ASP A 90 -11.10 -15.96 -22.76
N CYS A 91 -11.61 -15.82 -21.53
CA CYS A 91 -13.00 -16.18 -21.19
C CYS A 91 -13.78 -15.10 -20.45
N ASP A 92 -13.22 -13.89 -20.33
CA ASP A 92 -13.81 -12.73 -19.63
C ASP A 92 -14.20 -12.97 -18.16
N TYR A 93 -13.80 -14.11 -17.58
CA TYR A 93 -14.17 -14.48 -16.23
C TYR A 93 -13.43 -13.63 -15.20
N GLU A 94 -14.20 -13.06 -14.26
CA GLU A 94 -13.68 -12.26 -13.16
C GLU A 94 -13.58 -13.10 -11.88
N PHE A 95 -12.44 -13.03 -11.22
CA PHE A 95 -12.18 -13.80 -10.01
C PHE A 95 -11.35 -13.02 -9.00
N ALA A 96 -11.45 -13.43 -7.73
CA ALA A 96 -10.67 -12.87 -6.65
C ALA A 96 -9.30 -13.57 -6.58
N TYR A 97 -8.23 -12.80 -6.64
CA TYR A 97 -6.86 -13.27 -6.44
C TYR A 97 -6.34 -12.77 -5.09
N ILE A 98 -6.08 -13.69 -4.16
CA ILE A 98 -5.36 -13.38 -2.93
C ILE A 98 -3.90 -13.76 -3.16
N PRO A 99 -2.95 -12.80 -3.15
CA PRO A 99 -1.53 -13.11 -3.12
C PRO A 99 -1.28 -13.98 -1.91
N VAL A 100 -0.88 -15.18 -2.22
CA VAL A 100 -0.86 -16.29 -1.33
C VAL A 100 0.21 -16.10 -0.24
N GLU A 101 -0.21 -15.96 1.02
CA GLU A 101 0.54 -16.37 2.21
C GLU A 101 0.40 -17.89 2.45
N VAL A 102 0.08 -18.70 1.43
CA VAL A 102 0.17 -20.17 1.61
C VAL A 102 1.63 -20.42 1.91
N PRO A 103 1.97 -20.92 3.12
CA PRO A 103 3.33 -21.30 3.40
C PRO A 103 3.69 -22.27 2.29
N PRO A 104 4.79 -22.03 1.55
CA PRO A 104 5.17 -22.92 0.47
C PRO A 104 5.09 -24.33 1.03
N PRO A 105 4.33 -25.28 0.43
CA PRO A 105 4.38 -26.69 0.85
C PRO A 105 5.82 -27.05 1.21
N LYS A 106 6.05 -27.81 2.29
CA LYS A 106 7.43 -28.14 2.73
C LYS A 106 8.30 -28.68 1.57
N GLU A 107 7.65 -29.18 0.52
CA GLU A 107 8.16 -29.63 -0.77
C GLU A 107 8.66 -28.51 -1.72
N LEU A 108 8.14 -27.28 -1.66
CA LEU A 108 8.63 -26.11 -2.42
C LEU A 108 10.06 -25.69 -2.04
N LYS A 109 10.49 -25.96 -0.81
CA LYS A 109 11.91 -25.82 -0.42
C LYS A 109 12.80 -26.86 -1.11
N LYS A 110 12.23 -28.02 -1.48
CA LYS A 110 12.91 -29.11 -2.19
C LYS A 110 12.80 -28.98 -3.72
N LEU A 111 11.84 -28.20 -4.21
CA LEU A 111 11.70 -27.89 -5.64
C LEU A 111 12.85 -26.99 -6.12
N LYS A 112 13.47 -27.39 -7.25
CA LYS A 112 14.44 -26.55 -7.98
C LYS A 112 13.78 -25.23 -8.42
N THR A 113 14.60 -24.24 -8.75
CA THR A 113 14.17 -22.88 -9.13
C THR A 113 12.98 -22.86 -10.10
N MET A 114 12.97 -23.73 -11.11
CA MET A 114 11.87 -23.86 -12.10
C MET A 114 10.53 -24.26 -11.48
N GLY A 115 10.50 -25.15 -10.49
CA GLY A 115 9.26 -25.59 -9.83
C GLY A 115 8.61 -24.49 -8.99
N LYS A 116 9.40 -23.53 -8.51
CA LYS A 116 8.88 -22.34 -7.81
C LYS A 116 8.20 -21.37 -8.78
N PHE A 117 8.75 -21.21 -9.98
CA PHE A 117 8.14 -20.39 -11.03
C PHE A 117 6.84 -21.01 -11.54
N GLN A 118 6.79 -22.34 -11.73
CA GLN A 118 5.56 -23.04 -12.10
C GLN A 118 4.46 -22.88 -11.05
N PHE A 119 4.79 -23.03 -9.76
CA PHE A 119 3.83 -22.78 -8.69
C PHE A 119 3.29 -21.34 -8.71
N ALA A 120 4.16 -20.35 -8.93
CA ALA A 120 3.74 -18.95 -9.05
C ALA A 120 2.86 -18.69 -10.28
N GLN A 121 3.16 -19.33 -11.42
CA GLN A 121 2.33 -19.27 -12.62
C GLN A 121 0.97 -19.95 -12.41
N ASP A 122 0.94 -21.09 -11.72
CA ASP A 122 -0.29 -21.83 -11.44
C ASP A 122 -1.25 -21.03 -10.57
N LEU A 123 -0.73 -20.20 -9.65
CA LEU A 123 -1.54 -19.27 -8.85
C LEU A 123 -2.21 -18.16 -9.68
N GLN A 124 -1.64 -17.81 -10.84
CA GLN A 124 -2.17 -16.76 -11.71
C GLN A 124 -3.16 -17.27 -12.76
N LYS A 125 -3.38 -18.59 -12.84
CA LYS A 125 -4.30 -19.19 -13.81
C LYS A 125 -5.74 -18.83 -13.50
N CYS A 126 -6.49 -18.54 -14.54
CA CYS A 126 -7.93 -18.37 -14.45
C CYS A 126 -8.58 -19.68 -13.95
N PRO A 127 -9.38 -19.64 -12.88
CA PRO A 127 -10.03 -20.83 -12.35
C PRO A 127 -11.08 -21.42 -13.30
N ASN A 128 -11.60 -20.63 -14.24
CA ASN A 128 -12.63 -21.07 -15.19
C ASN A 128 -12.04 -21.80 -16.42
N CYS A 129 -10.99 -21.28 -17.04
CA CYS A 129 -10.43 -21.82 -18.29
C CYS A 129 -8.98 -22.29 -18.20
N GLY A 130 -8.29 -22.07 -17.08
CA GLY A 130 -6.89 -22.41 -16.89
C GLY A 130 -5.89 -21.51 -17.62
N SER A 131 -6.35 -20.47 -18.33
CA SER A 131 -5.48 -19.52 -19.01
C SER A 131 -4.63 -18.72 -18.01
N THR A 132 -3.38 -18.46 -18.38
CA THR A 132 -2.47 -17.55 -17.65
C THR A 132 -2.60 -16.10 -18.11
N ARG A 133 -3.44 -15.82 -19.12
CA ARG A 133 -3.70 -14.44 -19.61
C ARG A 133 -4.75 -13.78 -18.72
N THR A 134 -4.30 -13.34 -17.55
CA THR A 134 -5.12 -12.68 -16.55
C THR A 134 -4.50 -11.33 -16.19
N TYR A 135 -5.34 -10.32 -15.97
CA TYR A 135 -4.89 -8.97 -15.61
C TYR A 135 -5.74 -8.42 -14.46
N PRO A 136 -5.15 -7.57 -13.60
CA PRO A 136 -5.90 -6.90 -12.55
C PRO A 136 -6.88 -5.90 -13.16
N MET A 137 -8.09 -5.82 -12.62
CA MET A 137 -9.09 -4.85 -13.09
C MET A 137 -8.66 -3.41 -12.75
N PRO A 138 -8.74 -2.48 -13.72
CA PRO A 138 -8.45 -1.06 -13.48
C PRO A 138 -9.54 -0.42 -12.63
N VAL A 139 -9.17 0.59 -11.84
CA VAL A 139 -10.10 1.30 -10.94
C VAL A 139 -11.20 2.03 -11.74
N ASP A 140 -10.91 2.44 -12.98
CA ASP A 140 -11.81 3.24 -13.82
C ASP A 140 -12.93 2.42 -14.49
N SER A 141 -13.04 1.11 -14.20
CA SER A 141 -13.94 0.18 -14.91
C SER A 141 -15.26 -0.14 -14.19
N GLN A 142 -15.69 0.68 -13.22
CA GLN A 142 -16.99 0.56 -12.54
C GLN A 142 -17.88 1.79 -12.74
#